data_AF-A0A934GQ58-F1
#
_entry.id   AF-A0A934GQ58-F1
#
_cell.length_a   1.000
_cell.length_b   1.000
_cell.length_c   1.000
_cell.angle_alpha   90.00
_cell.angle_beta   90.00
_cell.angle_gamma   90.00
#
_symmetry.space_group_name_H-M   'P 1'
#
loop_
_entity.id
_entity.type
_entity.pdbx_description
1 polymer ?
#
loop_
_entity_poly.entity_id
_entity_poly.type
_entity_poly.pdbx_seq_one_letter_code
_entity_poly.pdbx_strand_id
1 'polypeptide(L)'
;MNLSQPSSKPPENTPLVKLRPRTMLRVFPVRPPVTVFVRASQCQVTVHYHELDQVELHASLYAGFGMRLVVEQDEAGVYVVARRRRLLGLLSRCEFTLTVPIYCHLAFNLTPGTVRLQDLNGPLEIPPLTPQPAKASLLNMPSSKSLPKQTMDQLGSGRS
;
A
#
# COMPACT_ATOMS: atom_id res chain seq x y z
N MET A 1 -2.72 30.85 -65.91
CA MET A 1 -2.88 31.45 -64.58
C MET A 1 -3.35 30.34 -63.64
N ASN A 2 -2.60 30.13 -62.56
CA ASN A 2 -2.61 28.95 -61.70
C ASN A 2 -3.25 29.35 -60.37
N LEU A 3 -4.25 28.61 -59.89
CA LEU A 3 -4.90 28.83 -58.59
C LEU A 3 -5.00 27.49 -57.87
N SER A 4 -3.95 27.18 -57.13
CA SER A 4 -3.79 26.04 -56.24
C SER A 4 -4.68 26.22 -55.00
N GLN A 5 -5.57 25.27 -54.71
CA GLN A 5 -6.22 25.17 -53.40
C GLN A 5 -5.32 24.38 -52.43
N PRO A 6 -5.11 24.84 -51.19
CA PRO A 6 -4.40 24.04 -50.18
C PRO A 6 -5.35 23.00 -49.56
N SER A 7 -5.04 21.73 -49.77
CA SER A 7 -5.65 20.59 -49.10
C SER A 7 -5.19 20.55 -47.63
N SER A 8 -6.05 20.94 -46.70
CA SER A 8 -5.85 20.73 -45.27
C SER A 8 -6.24 19.30 -44.90
N LYS A 9 -5.28 18.37 -44.89
CA LYS A 9 -5.44 17.07 -44.25
C LYS A 9 -5.72 17.27 -42.74
N PRO A 10 -6.75 16.65 -42.16
CA PRO A 10 -6.93 16.63 -40.71
C PRO A 10 -5.81 15.78 -40.06
N PRO A 11 -5.37 16.13 -38.84
CA PRO A 11 -4.27 15.44 -38.19
C PRO A 11 -4.62 13.97 -37.92
N GLU A 12 -3.67 13.14 -38.35
CA GLU A 12 -3.54 11.71 -38.19
C GLU A 12 -3.92 11.25 -36.77
N ASN A 13 -4.95 10.41 -36.68
CA ASN A 13 -5.39 9.73 -35.47
C ASN A 13 -4.20 9.00 -34.83
N THR A 14 -3.59 9.61 -33.81
CA THR A 14 -2.67 8.90 -32.93
C THR A 14 -3.51 7.84 -32.20
N PRO A 15 -3.21 6.54 -32.30
CA PRO A 15 -3.91 5.56 -31.49
C PRO A 15 -3.56 5.84 -30.03
N LEU A 16 -4.52 6.42 -29.29
CA LEU A 16 -4.53 6.40 -27.84
C LEU A 16 -4.47 4.94 -27.44
N VAL A 17 -3.28 4.45 -27.11
CA VAL A 17 -3.08 3.11 -26.55
C VAL A 17 -3.87 3.08 -25.25
N LYS A 18 -5.10 2.58 -25.32
CA LYS A 18 -6.01 2.47 -24.20
C LYS A 18 -5.50 1.32 -23.32
N LEU A 19 -4.54 1.63 -22.46
CA LEU A 19 -4.00 0.68 -21.49
C LEU A 19 -5.14 0.23 -20.58
N ARG A 20 -5.61 -1.01 -20.76
CA ARG A 20 -6.61 -1.59 -19.87
C ARG A 20 -5.98 -1.80 -18.49
N PRO A 21 -6.65 -1.39 -17.41
CA PRO A 21 -6.16 -1.67 -16.06
C PRO A 21 -6.16 -3.18 -15.82
N ARG A 22 -5.13 -3.66 -15.12
CA ARG A 22 -5.13 -5.03 -14.60
C ARG A 22 -6.00 -5.05 -13.35
N THR A 23 -7.06 -5.85 -13.36
CA THR A 23 -7.97 -6.00 -12.22
C THR A 23 -7.67 -7.26 -11.42
N MET A 24 -7.97 -7.24 -10.13
CA MET A 24 -7.91 -8.39 -9.23
C MET A 24 -9.02 -8.29 -8.20
N LEU A 25 -9.76 -9.38 -8.01
CA LEU A 25 -10.71 -9.56 -6.91
C LEU A 25 -10.16 -10.60 -5.94
N ARG A 26 -10.19 -10.31 -4.65
CA ARG A 26 -9.89 -11.28 -3.57
C ARG A 26 -10.90 -11.12 -2.46
N VAL A 27 -11.28 -12.25 -1.87
CA VAL A 27 -12.18 -12.32 -0.72
C VAL A 27 -11.44 -13.06 0.39
N PHE A 28 -11.47 -12.48 1.58
CA PHE A 28 -10.78 -12.97 2.76
C PHE A 28 -11.79 -13.20 3.88
N PRO A 29 -12.08 -14.44 4.29
CA PRO A 29 -12.93 -14.67 5.46
C PRO A 29 -12.20 -14.19 6.72
N VAL A 30 -12.86 -13.45 7.60
CA VAL A 30 -12.24 -12.81 8.78
C VAL A 30 -13.08 -13.05 10.04
N ARG A 31 -12.50 -12.81 11.21
CA ARG A 31 -13.21 -12.83 12.51
C ARG A 31 -12.77 -11.64 13.35
N PRO A 32 -13.63 -11.11 14.23
CA PRO A 32 -13.22 -10.05 15.15
C PRO A 32 -12.16 -10.53 16.16
N PRO A 33 -11.20 -9.68 16.56
CA PRO A 33 -10.86 -8.37 15.99
C PRO A 33 -10.04 -8.51 14.70
N VAL A 34 -10.28 -7.67 13.69
CA VAL A 34 -9.53 -7.69 12.42
C VAL A 34 -9.14 -6.29 11.97
N THR A 35 -7.91 -6.16 11.48
CA THR A 35 -7.42 -4.92 10.86
C THR A 35 -7.17 -5.10 9.37
N VAL A 36 -7.65 -4.15 8.55
CA VAL A 36 -7.23 -4.03 7.15
C VAL A 36 -6.18 -2.93 7.06
N PHE A 37 -4.96 -3.33 6.74
CA PHE A 37 -3.84 -2.43 6.56
C PHE A 37 -3.54 -2.22 5.07
N VAL A 38 -3.57 -0.96 4.62
CA VAL A 38 -3.24 -0.60 3.24
C VAL A 38 -2.01 0.27 3.19
N ARG A 39 -0.98 -0.20 2.48
CA ARG A 39 0.20 0.59 2.14
C ARG A 39 0.32 0.73 0.64
N ALA A 40 0.12 1.95 0.14
CA ALA A 40 0.13 2.20 -1.30
C ALA A 40 0.67 3.57 -1.68
N SER A 41 1.03 3.73 -2.95
CA SER A 41 1.50 5.00 -3.53
C SER A 41 0.72 5.32 -4.79
N GLN A 42 0.41 6.59 -5.02
CA GLN A 42 -0.41 7.06 -6.15
C GLN A 42 -1.71 6.27 -6.23
N CYS A 43 -2.49 6.31 -5.15
CA CYS A 43 -3.65 5.46 -4.99
C CYS A 43 -4.92 6.20 -4.59
N GLN A 44 -6.05 5.64 -4.99
CA GLN A 44 -7.34 5.94 -4.40
C GLN A 44 -7.87 4.68 -3.72
N VAL A 45 -8.27 4.80 -2.46
CA VAL A 45 -8.94 3.74 -1.70
C VAL A 45 -10.37 4.19 -1.45
N THR A 46 -11.34 3.39 -1.90
CA THR A 46 -12.74 3.54 -1.55
C THR A 46 -13.09 2.42 -0.57
N VAL A 47 -13.78 2.76 0.51
CA VAL A 47 -14.19 1.78 1.54
C VAL A 47 -15.70 1.80 1.67
N HIS A 48 -16.29 0.61 1.65
CA HIS A 48 -17.68 0.33 1.99
C HIS A 48 -17.71 -0.62 3.18
N TYR A 49 -18.68 -0.42 4.08
CA TYR A 49 -18.91 -1.34 5.19
C TYR A 49 -20.07 -2.29 4.87
N HIS A 50 -20.01 -3.52 5.39
CA HIS A 50 -21.08 -4.52 5.28
C HIS A 50 -21.12 -5.42 6.51
N GLU A 51 -22.12 -6.31 6.58
CA GLU A 51 -22.40 -7.16 7.75
C GLU A 51 -21.76 -8.57 7.67
N LEU A 52 -21.18 -8.96 6.52
CA LEU A 52 -20.62 -10.31 6.38
C LEU A 52 -19.20 -10.37 6.96
N ASP A 53 -18.82 -11.53 7.48
CA ASP A 53 -17.51 -11.83 8.05
C ASP A 53 -16.42 -12.07 6.98
N GLN A 54 -16.33 -11.16 6.02
CA GLN A 54 -15.32 -11.20 4.96
C GLN A 54 -14.84 -9.81 4.56
N VAL A 55 -13.59 -9.72 4.15
CA VAL A 55 -13.03 -8.54 3.48
C VAL A 55 -12.96 -8.83 1.99
N GLU A 56 -13.59 -7.98 1.20
CA GLU A 56 -13.48 -8.01 -0.26
C GLU A 56 -12.54 -6.91 -0.73
N LEU A 57 -11.57 -7.28 -1.56
CA LEU A 57 -10.64 -6.37 -2.21
C LEU A 57 -10.83 -6.45 -3.71
N HIS A 58 -11.26 -5.35 -4.30
CA HIS A 58 -11.18 -5.12 -5.73
C HIS A 58 -10.07 -4.12 -6.04
N ALA A 59 -9.05 -4.55 -6.79
CA ALA A 59 -7.89 -3.74 -7.13
C ALA A 59 -7.81 -3.51 -8.65
N SER A 60 -7.71 -2.25 -9.07
CA SER A 60 -7.49 -1.83 -10.46
C SER A 60 -6.13 -1.16 -10.59
N LEU A 61 -5.21 -1.77 -11.33
CA LEU A 61 -3.84 -1.28 -11.54
C LEU A 61 -3.70 -0.67 -12.93
N TYR A 62 -3.59 0.65 -13.00
CA TYR A 62 -3.38 1.42 -14.23
C TYR A 62 -1.88 1.52 -14.53
N ALA A 63 -1.52 1.31 -15.80
CA ALA A 63 -0.12 1.13 -16.21
C ALA A 63 0.60 0.07 -15.34
N GLY A 64 -0.05 -1.09 -15.15
CA GLY A 64 0.29 -2.11 -14.16
C GLY A 64 1.71 -2.67 -14.20
N PHE A 65 2.46 -2.49 -15.29
CA PHE A 65 3.89 -2.84 -15.35
C PHE A 65 4.73 -2.10 -14.29
N GLY A 66 4.30 -0.90 -13.90
CA GLY A 66 4.96 -0.09 -12.87
C GLY A 66 4.63 -0.48 -11.44
N MET A 67 3.70 -1.39 -11.17
CA MET A 67 3.20 -1.66 -9.81
C MET A 67 3.35 -3.14 -9.42
N ARG A 68 3.75 -3.36 -8.17
CA ARG A 68 3.70 -4.67 -7.52
C ARG A 68 2.64 -4.63 -6.43
N LEU A 69 1.59 -5.42 -6.61
CA LEU A 69 0.56 -5.66 -5.60
C LEU A 69 0.88 -6.96 -4.87
N VAL A 70 0.92 -6.91 -3.55
CA VAL A 70 1.02 -8.04 -2.64
C VAL A 70 -0.17 -7.95 -1.70
N VAL A 71 -0.88 -9.06 -1.55
CA VAL A 71 -2.01 -9.16 -0.63
C VAL A 71 -1.86 -10.43 0.17
N GLU A 72 -1.82 -10.28 1.48
CA GLU A 72 -1.61 -11.37 2.43
C GLU A 72 -2.63 -11.26 3.56
N GLN A 73 -2.98 -12.39 4.14
CA GLN A 73 -3.84 -12.48 5.31
C GLN A 73 -3.14 -13.34 6.36
N ASP A 74 -3.17 -12.89 7.61
CA ASP A 74 -2.74 -13.65 8.79
C ASP A 74 -3.80 -13.55 9.91
N GLU A 75 -3.42 -13.94 11.13
CA GLU A 75 -4.29 -13.89 12.31
C GLU A 75 -4.65 -12.46 12.75
N ALA A 76 -3.83 -11.45 12.45
CA ALA A 76 -4.05 -10.06 12.82
C ALA A 76 -4.88 -9.28 11.77
N GLY A 77 -4.86 -9.72 10.52
CA GLY A 77 -5.81 -9.28 9.50
C GLY A 77 -5.30 -9.33 8.07
N VAL A 78 -5.70 -8.36 7.26
CA VAL A 78 -5.46 -8.33 5.80
C VAL A 78 -4.52 -7.19 5.46
N TYR A 79 -3.41 -7.51 4.78
CA TYR A 79 -2.39 -6.55 4.36
C TYR A 79 -2.44 -6.37 2.85
N VAL A 80 -2.72 -5.15 2.42
CA VAL A 80 -2.73 -4.75 1.01
C VAL A 80 -1.55 -3.83 0.77
N VAL A 81 -0.55 -4.31 0.04
CA VAL A 81 0.68 -3.56 -0.24
C VAL A 81 0.85 -3.35 -1.74
N ALA A 82 0.78 -2.10 -2.18
CA ALA A 82 0.99 -1.71 -3.56
C ALA A 82 2.20 -0.79 -3.68
N ARG A 83 3.30 -1.31 -4.23
CA ARG A 83 4.56 -0.56 -4.38
C ARG A 83 4.90 -0.38 -5.84
N ARG A 84 5.40 0.80 -6.16
CA ARG A 84 5.91 1.09 -7.49
C ARG A 84 7.30 0.46 -7.73
N ARG A 85 7.51 -0.08 -8.93
CA ARG A 85 8.81 -0.41 -9.48
C ARG A 85 9.44 0.87 -10.05
N ARG A 86 10.61 1.27 -9.52
CA ARG A 86 11.28 2.54 -9.84
C ARG A 86 11.55 2.75 -11.35
N LEU A 87 11.65 1.67 -12.12
CA LEU A 87 12.11 1.71 -13.52
C LEU A 87 11.01 2.01 -14.57
N LEU A 88 9.72 2.06 -14.22
CA LEU A 88 8.63 2.00 -15.21
C LEU A 88 7.61 3.17 -15.16
N GLY A 89 8.11 4.39 -14.98
CA GLY A 89 7.36 5.61 -15.37
C GLY A 89 6.36 6.17 -14.35
N LEU A 90 6.18 7.50 -14.43
CA LEU A 90 5.47 8.37 -13.47
C LEU A 90 3.93 8.20 -13.44
N LEU A 91 3.36 7.46 -14.37
CA LEU A 91 1.92 7.41 -14.63
C LEU A 91 1.20 6.19 -14.02
N SER A 92 1.91 5.38 -13.23
CA SER A 92 1.29 4.23 -12.56
C SER A 92 0.40 4.68 -11.40
N ARG A 93 -0.84 4.19 -11.40
CA ARG A 93 -1.85 4.47 -10.38
C ARG A 93 -2.56 3.19 -9.99
N CYS A 94 -3.01 3.10 -8.74
CA CYS A 94 -3.86 2.01 -8.28
C CYS A 94 -5.15 2.52 -7.67
N GLU A 95 -6.23 1.81 -7.90
CA GLU A 95 -7.52 2.06 -7.26
C GLU A 95 -7.94 0.80 -6.52
N PHE A 96 -8.34 0.97 -5.27
CA PHE A 96 -8.80 -0.09 -4.40
C PHE A 96 -10.23 0.21 -3.98
N THR A 97 -11.10 -0.78 -4.12
CA THR A 97 -12.38 -0.82 -3.44
C THR A 97 -12.30 -1.92 -2.39
N LEU A 98 -12.49 -1.52 -1.14
CA LEU A 98 -12.51 -2.39 0.03
C LEU A 98 -13.93 -2.48 0.56
N THR A 99 -14.49 -3.68 0.61
CA THR A 99 -15.75 -3.96 1.31
C THR A 99 -15.40 -4.69 2.60
N VAL A 100 -15.57 -4.04 3.76
CA VAL A 100 -15.06 -4.53 5.06
C VAL A 100 -16.18 -4.70 6.10
N PRO A 101 -16.07 -5.65 7.03
CA PRO A 101 -17.06 -5.79 8.10
C PRO A 101 -17.13 -4.53 8.98
N ILE A 102 -18.29 -4.24 9.56
CA ILE A 102 -18.51 -3.07 10.44
C ILE A 102 -17.58 -2.98 11.66
N TYR A 103 -17.05 -4.11 12.14
CA TYR A 103 -16.13 -4.17 13.28
C TYR A 103 -14.65 -4.02 12.88
N CYS A 104 -14.35 -3.87 11.59
CA CYS A 104 -12.99 -3.87 11.09
C CYS A 104 -12.27 -2.55 11.38
N HIS A 105 -11.04 -2.63 11.90
CA HIS A 105 -10.16 -1.47 12.01
C HIS A 105 -9.45 -1.21 10.68
N LEU A 106 -9.37 0.07 10.29
CA LEU A 106 -8.71 0.50 9.06
C LEU A 106 -7.42 1.25 9.37
N ALA A 107 -6.33 0.85 8.72
CA ALA A 107 -5.03 1.51 8.85
C ALA A 107 -4.43 1.81 7.47
N PHE A 108 -4.18 3.10 7.20
CA PHE A 108 -3.73 3.57 5.88
C PHE A 108 -2.34 4.21 5.96
N ASN A 109 -1.41 3.74 5.12
CA ASN A 109 -0.10 4.36 4.89
C ASN A 109 0.06 4.65 3.40
N LEU A 110 -0.39 5.84 2.98
CA LEU A 110 -0.50 6.22 1.56
C LEU A 110 0.48 7.33 1.18
N THR A 111 1.20 7.19 0.06
CA THR A 111 2.23 8.16 -0.35
C THR A 111 2.34 8.35 -1.88
N PRO A 112 1.80 9.43 -2.46
CA PRO A 112 0.57 10.10 -2.05
C PRO A 112 -0.65 9.20 -2.27
N GLY A 113 -1.78 9.49 -1.62
CA GLY A 113 -3.03 8.79 -1.89
C GLY A 113 -4.24 9.46 -1.26
N THR A 114 -5.42 8.98 -1.65
CA THR A 114 -6.71 9.47 -1.17
C THR A 114 -7.53 8.32 -0.61
N VAL A 115 -8.19 8.54 0.52
CA VAL A 115 -9.18 7.60 1.08
C VAL A 115 -10.56 8.22 0.95
N ARG A 116 -11.53 7.43 0.52
CA ARG A 116 -12.95 7.76 0.48
C ARG A 116 -13.70 6.72 1.29
N LEU A 117 -14.33 7.15 2.37
CA LEU A 117 -15.29 6.34 3.10
C LEU A 117 -16.67 6.65 2.53
N GLN A 118 -17.41 5.63 2.09
CA GLN A 118 -18.73 5.78 1.47
C GLN A 118 -19.79 5.06 2.28
N ASP A 119 -21.03 5.55 2.18
CA ASP A 119 -22.23 4.91 2.73
C ASP A 119 -22.12 4.60 4.24
N LEU A 120 -21.52 5.53 5.00
CA LEU A 120 -21.35 5.38 6.44
C LEU A 120 -22.68 5.55 7.16
N ASN A 121 -23.01 4.57 8.01
CA ASN A 121 -24.14 4.64 8.92
C ASN A 121 -23.62 4.87 10.35
N GLY A 122 -24.05 5.96 10.97
CA GLY A 122 -23.66 6.31 12.35
C GLY A 122 -22.44 7.24 12.45
N PRO A 123 -21.89 7.40 13.67
CA PRO A 123 -20.79 8.32 13.91
C PRO A 123 -19.47 7.82 13.33
N LEU A 124 -18.71 8.72 12.68
CA LEU A 124 -17.33 8.47 12.26
C LEU A 124 -16.39 9.18 13.23
N GLU A 125 -15.63 8.40 13.99
CA GLU A 125 -14.56 8.92 14.85
C GLU A 125 -13.22 8.88 14.11
N ILE A 126 -12.66 10.05 13.85
CA ILE A 126 -11.29 10.19 13.32
C ILE A 126 -10.43 10.75 14.45
N PRO A 127 -9.50 9.95 15.03
CA PRO A 127 -8.64 10.46 16.09
C PRO A 127 -7.75 11.59 15.55
N PRO A 128 -7.39 12.57 16.40
CA PRO A 128 -6.50 13.64 15.98
C PRO A 128 -5.18 13.05 15.47
N LEU A 129 -4.71 13.55 14.34
CA LEU A 129 -3.43 13.14 13.74
C LEU A 129 -2.30 13.47 14.73
N THR A 130 -1.92 12.50 15.54
CA THR A 130 -0.73 12.64 16.38
C THR A 130 0.47 12.47 15.46
N PRO A 131 1.38 13.47 15.33
CA PRO A 131 2.56 13.34 14.51
C PRO A 131 3.39 12.15 15.00
N GLN A 132 3.30 11.03 14.29
CA GLN A 132 4.10 9.86 14.62
C GLN A 132 5.54 10.17 14.18
N PRO A 133 6.53 10.18 15.09
CA PRO A 133 7.90 10.39 14.70
C PRO A 133 8.25 9.33 13.66
N ALA A 134 8.75 9.77 12.51
CA ALA A 134 9.17 8.89 11.43
C ALA A 134 10.22 7.93 11.99
N LYS A 135 9.81 6.72 12.39
CA LYS A 135 10.73 5.68 12.77
C LYS A 135 11.56 5.38 11.52
N ALA A 136 12.81 5.84 11.55
CA ALA A 136 13.85 5.38 10.66
C ALA A 136 14.02 3.88 10.88
N SER A 137 13.23 3.07 10.18
CA SER A 137 13.44 1.63 10.11
C SER A 137 14.65 1.36 9.21
N LEU A 138 15.83 1.69 9.72
CA LEU A 138 17.09 1.13 9.27
C LEU A 138 17.67 0.28 10.40
N LEU A 139 17.62 -1.03 10.16
CA LEU A 139 18.72 -1.94 10.46
C LEU A 139 18.98 -2.31 11.94
N ASN A 140 18.09 -3.08 12.54
CA ASN A 140 18.49 -3.99 13.63
C ASN A 140 18.30 -5.45 13.19
N MET A 141 19.23 -5.96 12.38
CA MET A 141 19.56 -7.38 12.44
C MET A 141 20.57 -7.55 13.59
N PRO A 142 20.39 -8.52 14.50
CA PRO A 142 21.44 -8.89 15.43
C PRO A 142 22.57 -9.56 14.63
N SER A 143 23.67 -8.82 14.44
CA SER A 143 24.93 -9.39 13.95
C SER A 143 25.53 -10.23 15.07
N SER A 144 25.62 -11.54 14.82
CA SER A 144 26.38 -12.50 15.61
C SER A 144 27.87 -12.12 15.65
N LYS A 145 28.40 -11.85 16.85
CA LYS A 145 29.83 -11.88 17.18
C LYS A 145 29.97 -12.48 18.58
N SER A 146 30.23 -13.78 18.68
CA SER A 146 31.56 -14.42 18.81
C SER A 146 32.17 -14.26 20.21
N LEU A 147 32.25 -15.40 20.92
CA LEU A 147 33.07 -15.62 22.11
C LEU A 147 34.50 -15.06 21.93
N PRO A 148 35.15 -14.65 23.02
CA PRO A 148 36.49 -15.20 23.24
C PRO A 148 36.71 -15.76 24.64
N LYS A 149 37.71 -16.64 24.62
CA LYS A 149 38.26 -17.56 25.62
C LYS A 149 38.62 -16.94 26.97
N GLN A 150 38.52 -17.79 27.99
CA GLN A 150 39.18 -17.67 29.28
C GLN A 150 40.64 -17.23 29.16
N THR A 151 41.10 -16.39 30.09
CA THR A 151 42.49 -16.40 30.57
C THR A 151 42.49 -16.04 32.05
N MET A 152 42.83 -17.03 32.87
CA MET A 152 43.39 -16.88 34.21
C MET A 152 44.62 -15.97 34.15
N ASP A 153 44.75 -15.00 35.06
CA ASP A 153 45.92 -14.87 35.91
C ASP A 153 45.77 -13.75 36.96
N GLN A 154 45.85 -14.18 38.22
CA GLN A 154 46.64 -13.63 39.33
C GLN A 154 46.46 -12.20 39.89
N LEU A 155 46.06 -12.22 41.18
CA LEU A 155 46.82 -11.78 42.38
C LEU A 155 47.05 -10.28 42.65
N GLY A 156 46.59 -9.83 43.83
CA GLY A 156 47.03 -8.60 44.52
C GLY A 156 45.89 -7.94 45.32
N SER A 157 45.69 -8.29 46.59
CA SER A 157 46.22 -7.58 47.77
C SER A 157 45.70 -6.13 47.93
N GLY A 158 44.91 -5.86 48.97
CA GLY A 158 44.75 -4.48 49.48
C GLY A 158 43.54 -4.20 50.37
N ARG A 159 43.71 -4.44 51.69
CA ARG A 159 43.17 -3.68 52.85
C ARG A 159 41.74 -3.10 52.80
N SER A 160 40.89 -3.54 53.73
CA SER A 160 40.63 -2.85 55.02
C SER A 160 39.96 -3.80 55.99
#